data_AF-A0A132AI34-F1
#
_entry.id   AF-A0A132AI34-F1
#
_cell.length_a   1.000
_cell.length_b   1.000
_cell.length_c   1.000
_cell.angle_alpha   90.00
_cell.angle_beta   90.00
_cell.angle_gamma   90.00
#
_symmetry.space_group_name_H-M   'P 1'
#
loop_
_entity.id
_entity.type
_entity.pdbx_description
1 polymer ?
#
loop_
_entity_poly.entity_id
_entity_poly.type
_entity_poly.pdbx_seq_one_letter_code
_entity_poly.pdbx_strand_id
1 'polypeptide(L)'
;MALKYFSVAILLYNIDRNKLIFVRQFRPPVYLSTLLNQTNASVENIGEKSKDLSPNCGFTIELCAGLIDKNGLSVQEIACEEIFEETGYRVPLDSLKSITTFRTGVGTSGQVQHLFYCPVRLKIFYFSDSMRVSDGGGIDDESIEVIESVFKLDIDE
;
A
#
# COMPACT_ATOMS: atom_id res chain seq x y z
N MET A 1 -20.42 -8.69 7.23
CA MET A 1 -19.60 -9.32 8.27
C MET A 1 -18.13 -9.04 7.94
N ALA A 2 -17.57 -7.94 8.47
CA ALA A 2 -16.26 -7.37 8.11
C ALA A 2 -15.04 -8.10 8.74
N LEU A 3 -15.22 -9.35 9.18
CA LEU A 3 -14.28 -10.08 10.04
C LEU A 3 -13.36 -11.05 9.29
N LYS A 4 -13.38 -11.08 7.95
CA LYS A 4 -12.93 -12.29 7.25
C LYS A 4 -11.46 -12.28 6.80
N TYR A 5 -10.83 -11.12 6.63
CA TYR A 5 -9.50 -11.07 6.01
C TYR A 5 -8.52 -10.32 6.90
N PHE A 6 -7.47 -11.03 7.29
CA PHE A 6 -6.23 -10.42 7.78
C PHE A 6 -5.51 -9.79 6.59
N SER A 7 -4.47 -8.99 6.85
CA SER A 7 -3.74 -8.31 5.78
C SER A 7 -2.23 -8.42 5.94
N VAL A 8 -1.53 -8.12 4.85
CA VAL A 8 -0.10 -7.89 4.82
C VAL A 8 0.17 -6.41 4.55
N ALA A 9 1.30 -5.91 5.04
CA ALA A 9 1.89 -4.65 4.64
C ALA A 9 3.40 -4.83 4.51
N ILE A 10 4.01 -4.16 3.54
CA ILE A 10 5.42 -4.34 3.20
C ILE A 10 6.11 -2.98 3.16
N LEU A 11 7.12 -2.81 4.03
CA LEU A 11 8.09 -1.73 3.93
C LEU A 11 9.14 -2.10 2.88
N LEU A 12 9.03 -1.48 1.70
CA LEU A 12 9.95 -1.68 0.58
C LEU A 12 11.07 -0.65 0.60
N TYR A 13 12.31 -1.12 0.55
CA TYR A 13 13.49 -0.25 0.50
C TYR A 13 14.35 -0.57 -0.73
N ASN A 14 14.46 0.39 -1.64
CA ASN A 14 15.36 0.32 -2.78
C ASN A 14 16.78 0.65 -2.32
N ILE A 15 17.62 -0.38 -2.25
CA ILE A 15 19.00 -0.26 -1.77
C ILE A 15 19.85 0.58 -2.73
N ASP A 16 19.67 0.42 -4.03
CA ASP A 16 20.52 1.09 -5.03
C ASP A 16 20.25 2.59 -5.11
N ARG A 17 18.99 2.98 -4.89
CA ARG A 17 18.56 4.39 -4.90
C ARG A 17 18.56 5.02 -3.52
N ASN A 18 18.75 4.22 -2.46
CA ASN A 18 18.56 4.64 -1.07
C ASN A 18 17.21 5.33 -0.86
N LYS A 19 16.11 4.66 -1.25
CA LYS A 19 14.74 5.19 -1.19
C LYS A 19 13.76 4.20 -0.62
N LEU A 20 12.75 4.71 0.06
CA LEU A 20 11.57 3.94 0.42
C LEU A 20 10.55 4.02 -0.73
N ILE A 21 9.88 2.90 -0.96
CA ILE A 21 8.83 2.78 -1.98
C ILE A 21 7.48 2.74 -1.25
N PHE A 22 6.59 3.62 -1.69
CA PHE A 22 5.20 3.72 -1.25
C PHE A 22 4.28 3.56 -2.44
N VAL A 23 3.01 3.36 -2.15
CA VAL A 23 1.94 3.41 -3.13
C VAL A 23 1.00 4.57 -2.78
N ARG A 24 0.34 5.13 -3.78
CA ARG A 24 -0.67 6.18 -3.63
C ARG A 24 -1.94 5.77 -4.33
N GLN A 25 -3.04 5.78 -3.60
CA GLN A 25 -4.33 5.36 -4.12
C GLN A 25 -5.46 6.19 -3.54
N PHE A 26 -6.57 6.29 -4.27
CA PHE A 26 -7.75 6.99 -3.79
C PHE A 26 -8.55 6.07 -2.87
N ARG A 27 -8.81 6.53 -1.64
CA ARG A 27 -9.64 5.83 -0.65
C ARG A 27 -10.95 6.60 -0.47
N PRO A 28 -12.08 6.13 -1.04
CA PRO A 28 -13.38 6.80 -0.89
C PRO A 28 -13.79 7.10 0.56
N PRO A 29 -13.54 6.23 1.57
CA PRO A 29 -13.82 6.56 2.96
C PRO A 29 -13.01 7.76 3.50
N VAL A 30 -11.77 7.93 3.04
CA VAL A 30 -10.91 9.07 3.42
C VAL A 30 -11.44 10.36 2.80
N TYR A 31 -11.83 10.32 1.52
CA TYR A 31 -12.45 11.46 0.86
C TYR A 31 -13.74 11.87 1.56
N LEU A 32 -14.63 10.90 1.83
CA LEU A 32 -15.92 11.15 2.47
C LEU A 32 -15.76 11.71 3.88
N SER A 33 -14.87 11.12 4.68
CA SER A 33 -14.56 11.64 6.02
C SER A 33 -14.04 13.07 5.95
N THR A 34 -13.13 13.36 5.02
CA THR A 34 -12.60 14.72 4.84
C THR A 34 -13.70 15.71 4.44
N LEU A 35 -14.56 15.32 3.51
CA LEU A 35 -15.69 16.14 3.05
C LEU A 35 -16.64 16.50 4.19
N LEU A 36 -17.06 15.52 4.99
CA LEU A 36 -17.98 15.72 6.11
C LEU A 36 -17.37 16.57 7.23
N ASN A 37 -16.06 16.53 7.42
CA ASN A 37 -15.38 17.25 8.50
C ASN A 37 -14.89 18.65 8.09
N GLN A 38 -14.60 18.89 6.81
CA GLN A 38 -14.04 20.16 6.32
C GLN A 38 -15.07 21.05 5.62
N THR A 39 -16.27 20.54 5.38
CA THR A 39 -17.37 21.29 4.76
C THR A 39 -18.65 21.10 5.56
N ASN A 40 -19.70 21.87 5.24
CA ASN A 40 -21.04 21.65 5.79
C ASN A 40 -21.81 20.51 5.08
N ALA A 41 -21.08 19.52 4.56
CA ALA A 41 -21.68 18.36 3.92
C ALA A 41 -22.42 17.50 4.95
N SER A 42 -23.57 17.00 4.55
CA SER A 42 -24.35 15.97 5.21
C SER A 42 -24.58 14.83 4.22
N VAL A 43 -25.03 13.67 4.72
CA VAL A 43 -25.33 12.51 3.87
C VAL A 43 -26.31 12.85 2.73
N GLU A 44 -27.20 13.82 2.96
CA GLU A 44 -28.23 14.24 2.01
C GLU A 44 -27.70 15.12 0.87
N ASN A 45 -26.55 15.78 1.02
CA ASN A 45 -26.02 16.73 0.04
C ASN A 45 -24.58 16.44 -0.43
N ILE A 46 -24.04 15.24 -0.15
CA ILE A 46 -22.68 14.81 -0.51
C ILE A 46 -22.36 15.12 -1.99
N GLY A 47 -23.27 14.82 -2.90
CA GLY A 47 -23.04 14.99 -4.34
C GLY A 47 -22.87 16.43 -4.79
N GLU A 48 -23.54 17.37 -4.11
CA GLU A 48 -23.41 18.80 -4.39
C GLU A 48 -22.13 19.36 -3.74
N LYS A 49 -21.88 18.94 -2.48
CA LYS A 49 -20.77 19.42 -1.67
C LYS A 49 -19.40 18.85 -2.05
N SER A 50 -19.35 17.71 -2.73
CA SER A 50 -18.10 17.13 -3.24
C SER A 50 -17.33 18.10 -4.15
N LYS A 51 -18.03 19.01 -4.84
CA LYS A 51 -17.41 20.05 -5.68
C LYS A 51 -16.62 21.08 -4.87
N ASP A 52 -16.91 21.22 -3.58
CA ASP A 52 -16.23 22.14 -2.67
C ASP A 52 -14.91 21.55 -2.12
N LEU A 53 -14.60 20.28 -2.43
CA LEU A 53 -13.41 19.59 -1.95
C LEU A 53 -12.56 19.02 -3.09
N SER A 54 -11.26 19.31 -3.07
CA SER A 54 -10.31 18.78 -4.05
C SER A 54 -10.34 17.24 -4.08
N PRO A 55 -10.38 16.60 -5.27
CA PRO A 55 -10.26 15.15 -5.39
C PRO A 55 -9.00 14.59 -4.72
N ASN A 56 -7.93 15.38 -4.62
CA ASN A 56 -6.68 14.99 -3.95
C ASN A 56 -6.86 14.70 -2.45
N CYS A 57 -7.92 15.22 -1.82
CA CYS A 57 -8.21 14.96 -0.40
C CYS A 57 -8.62 13.51 -0.11
N GLY A 58 -8.86 12.69 -1.13
CA GLY A 58 -9.13 11.27 -0.98
C GLY A 58 -7.93 10.37 -1.23
N PHE A 59 -6.81 10.92 -1.70
CA PHE A 59 -5.61 10.13 -1.96
C PHE A 59 -4.77 9.98 -0.70
N THR A 60 -4.29 8.76 -0.47
CA THR A 60 -3.42 8.39 0.64
C THR A 60 -2.06 7.97 0.11
N ILE A 61 -1.01 8.13 0.93
CA ILE A 61 0.30 7.52 0.69
C ILE A 61 0.40 6.36 1.69
N GLU A 62 0.63 5.16 1.18
CA GLU A 62 0.50 3.91 1.92
C GLU A 62 1.71 3.00 1.67
N LEU A 63 1.95 2.05 2.57
CA LEU A 63 2.81 0.90 2.27
C LEU A 63 2.11 0.02 1.24
N CYS A 64 2.90 -0.72 0.45
CA CYS A 64 2.35 -1.80 -0.35
C CYS A 64 1.67 -2.81 0.59
N ALA A 65 0.41 -3.15 0.32
CA ALA A 65 -0.42 -3.90 1.26
C ALA A 65 -1.62 -4.57 0.56
N GLY A 66 -2.00 -5.75 1.04
CA GLY A 66 -3.14 -6.48 0.50
C GLY A 66 -3.81 -7.39 1.51
N LEU A 67 -4.94 -7.96 1.12
CA LEU A 67 -5.72 -8.88 1.95
C LEU A 67 -5.16 -10.30 1.84
N ILE A 68 -5.26 -11.04 2.94
CA ILE A 68 -4.99 -12.48 2.96
C ILE A 68 -6.28 -13.20 2.60
N ASP A 69 -6.61 -13.21 1.31
CA ASP A 69 -7.87 -13.77 0.77
C ASP A 69 -7.68 -14.85 -0.31
N LYS A 70 -6.45 -15.04 -0.79
CA LYS A 70 -6.06 -16.09 -1.74
C LYS A 70 -5.85 -17.43 -1.03
N ASN A 71 -6.57 -18.47 -1.49
CA ASN A 71 -6.48 -19.82 -0.91
C ASN A 71 -5.19 -20.54 -1.34
N GLY A 72 -4.55 -21.24 -0.41
CA GLY A 72 -3.40 -22.11 -0.71
C GLY A 72 -2.05 -21.41 -0.77
N LEU A 73 -2.01 -20.09 -0.57
CA LEU A 73 -0.78 -19.31 -0.44
C LEU A 73 -0.44 -19.05 1.03
N SER A 74 0.84 -19.04 1.35
CA SER A 74 1.37 -18.54 2.61
C SER A 74 1.27 -17.00 2.67
N VAL A 75 1.36 -16.44 3.88
CA VAL A 75 1.33 -14.99 4.10
C VAL A 75 2.46 -14.28 3.33
N GLN A 76 3.64 -14.91 3.26
CA GLN A 76 4.78 -14.38 2.51
C GLN A 76 4.57 -14.45 1.00
N GLU A 77 3.94 -15.52 0.48
CA GLU A 77 3.62 -15.61 -0.95
C GLU A 77 2.63 -14.53 -1.36
N ILE A 78 1.60 -14.28 -0.53
CA ILE A 78 0.66 -13.17 -0.74
C ILE A 78 1.40 -11.83 -0.73
N ALA A 79 2.28 -11.59 0.25
CA ALA A 79 3.08 -10.36 0.29
C ALA A 79 3.95 -10.19 -0.97
N CYS A 80 4.54 -11.25 -1.51
CA CYS A 80 5.28 -11.19 -2.79
C CYS A 80 4.38 -10.86 -3.98
N GLU A 81 3.15 -11.40 -4.03
CA GLU A 81 2.17 -11.08 -5.07
C GLU A 81 1.73 -9.62 -5.00
N GLU A 82 1.40 -9.10 -3.82
CA GLU A 82 1.02 -7.69 -3.62
C GLU A 82 2.14 -6.73 -4.06
N ILE A 83 3.39 -7.01 -3.68
CA ILE A 83 4.55 -6.23 -4.15
C ILE A 83 4.58 -6.21 -5.68
N PHE A 84 4.35 -7.35 -6.31
CA PHE A 84 4.36 -7.44 -7.77
C PHE A 84 3.21 -6.66 -8.41
N GLU A 85 1.99 -6.82 -7.91
CA GLU A 85 0.77 -6.23 -8.45
C GLU A 85 0.75 -4.70 -8.26
N GLU A 86 1.04 -4.22 -7.06
CA GLU A 86 0.94 -2.79 -6.75
C GLU A 86 2.17 -1.99 -7.23
N THR A 87 3.37 -2.59 -7.16
CA THR A 87 4.63 -1.85 -7.39
C THR A 87 5.39 -2.26 -8.65
N GLY A 88 5.02 -3.39 -9.27
CA GLY A 88 5.71 -3.95 -10.43
C GLY A 88 7.03 -4.66 -10.12
N TYR A 89 7.48 -4.69 -8.86
CA TYR A 89 8.72 -5.34 -8.44
C TYR A 89 8.50 -6.84 -8.18
N ARG A 90 9.37 -7.69 -8.73
CA ARG A 90 9.43 -9.12 -8.35
C ARG A 90 10.53 -9.35 -7.33
N VAL A 91 10.17 -9.93 -6.19
CA VAL A 91 11.11 -10.23 -5.09
C VAL A 91 11.10 -11.73 -4.77
N PRO A 92 12.24 -12.35 -4.43
CA PRO A 92 12.25 -13.74 -4.02
C PRO A 92 11.70 -13.89 -2.60
N LEU A 93 11.04 -15.02 -2.32
CA LEU A 93 10.34 -15.24 -1.04
C LEU A 93 11.26 -15.10 0.19
N ASP A 94 12.53 -15.50 0.07
CA ASP A 94 13.55 -15.44 1.12
C ASP A 94 14.07 -14.02 1.42
N SER A 95 13.71 -13.03 0.59
CA SER A 95 14.03 -11.62 0.85
C SER A 95 13.08 -10.94 1.83
N LEU A 96 11.87 -11.49 2.03
CA LEU A 96 10.91 -10.97 2.99
C LEU A 96 11.37 -11.27 4.42
N LYS A 97 11.48 -10.21 5.23
CA LYS A 97 11.77 -10.30 6.66
C LYS A 97 10.55 -9.87 7.45
N SER A 98 10.02 -10.76 8.29
CA SER A 98 8.94 -10.40 9.21
C SER A 98 9.45 -9.35 10.20
N ILE A 99 8.75 -8.22 10.32
CA ILE A 99 9.01 -7.22 11.36
C ILE A 99 8.17 -7.55 12.59
N THR A 100 6.84 -7.59 12.42
CA THR A 100 5.90 -7.81 13.53
C THR A 100 4.52 -8.19 13.02
N THR A 101 3.62 -8.54 13.93
CA THR A 101 2.19 -8.77 13.67
C THR A 101 1.39 -8.07 14.76
N PHE A 102 0.39 -7.28 14.35
CA PHE A 102 -0.40 -6.45 15.28
C PHE A 102 -1.86 -6.38 14.86
N ARG A 103 -2.70 -5.79 15.72
CA ARG A 103 -4.12 -5.58 15.43
C ARG A 103 -4.38 -4.15 14.98
N THR A 104 -5.11 -4.01 13.88
CA THR A 104 -5.60 -2.73 13.33
C THR A 104 -7.09 -2.58 13.60
N GLY A 105 -7.60 -1.34 13.52
CA GLY A 105 -9.02 -1.06 13.68
C GLY A 105 -9.60 -1.54 15.01
N VAL A 106 -8.86 -1.45 16.12
CA VAL A 106 -9.27 -2.05 17.42
C VAL A 106 -10.61 -1.55 17.96
N GLY A 107 -11.05 -0.35 17.58
CA GLY A 107 -12.36 0.20 17.93
C GLY A 107 -13.48 -0.15 16.96
N THR A 108 -13.18 -0.84 15.85
CA THR A 108 -14.12 -1.06 14.73
C THR A 108 -14.10 -2.49 14.20
N SER A 109 -12.94 -3.02 13.80
CA SER A 109 -12.80 -4.31 13.10
C SER A 109 -11.89 -5.33 13.81
N GLY A 110 -10.89 -4.89 14.57
CA GLY A 110 -9.94 -5.76 15.28
C GLY A 110 -9.08 -6.68 14.37
N GLN A 111 -8.90 -6.29 13.11
CA GLN A 111 -8.18 -7.05 12.08
C GLN A 111 -6.72 -7.29 12.45
N VAL A 112 -6.14 -8.40 11.98
CA VAL A 112 -4.70 -8.69 12.14
C VAL A 112 -3.97 -8.25 10.88
N GLN A 113 -2.83 -7.57 11.05
CA GLN A 113 -1.94 -7.18 9.97
C GLN A 113 -0.52 -7.71 10.24
N HIS A 114 0.07 -8.35 9.23
CA HIS A 114 1.45 -8.81 9.22
C HIS A 114 2.31 -7.77 8.50
N LEU A 115 3.35 -7.26 9.18
CA LEU A 115 4.26 -6.27 8.60
C LEU A 115 5.59 -6.92 8.24
N PHE A 116 5.98 -6.77 6.99
CA PHE A 116 7.25 -7.24 6.45
C PHE A 116 8.15 -6.08 6.05
N TYR A 117 9.45 -6.32 6.07
CA TYR A 117 10.46 -5.52 5.40
C TYR A 117 11.00 -6.32 4.21
N CYS A 118 11.15 -5.66 3.07
CA CYS A 118 11.74 -6.28 1.89
C CYS A 118 12.76 -5.32 1.26
N PRO A 119 14.06 -5.66 1.30
CA PRO A 119 15.05 -4.95 0.51
C PRO A 119 14.85 -5.31 -0.97
N VAL A 120 14.70 -4.31 -1.82
CA VAL A 120 14.71 -4.49 -3.28
C VAL A 120 16.00 -3.94 -3.86
N ARG A 121 16.56 -4.68 -4.81
CA ARG A 121 17.69 -4.24 -5.64
C ARG A 121 17.23 -4.21 -7.09
N LEU A 122 17.59 -3.16 -7.81
CA LEU A 122 17.71 -3.19 -9.26
C LEU A 122 18.90 -4.11 -9.56
N LYS A 123 18.64 -5.37 -9.92
CA LYS A 123 19.72 -6.29 -10.28
C LYS A 123 20.32 -5.85 -11.63
N ILE A 124 21.40 -5.07 -11.58
CA ILE A 124 22.29 -4.85 -12.74
C ILE A 124 23.09 -6.13 -12.94
N PHE A 125 22.58 -7.03 -13.77
CA PHE A 125 23.41 -7.97 -14.53
C PHE A 125 22.97 -7.84 -16.00
N TYR A 126 23.76 -7.10 -16.77
CA TYR A 126 23.61 -6.82 -18.20
C TYR A 126 22.26 -6.22 -18.64
N PHE A 127 22.25 -4.89 -18.85
CA PHE A 127 21.34 -4.11 -19.70
C PHE A 127 19.93 -4.67 -19.97
N SER A 128 18.92 -4.17 -19.24
CA SER A 128 17.56 -3.81 -19.72
C SER A 128 16.61 -3.58 -18.52
N ASP A 129 15.63 -2.67 -18.65
CA ASP A 129 14.54 -2.26 -17.72
C ASP A 129 13.64 -3.41 -17.18
N SER A 130 14.20 -4.51 -16.67
CA SER A 130 13.51 -5.80 -16.57
C SER A 130 12.97 -6.17 -15.17
N MET A 131 13.15 -5.35 -14.14
CA MET A 131 12.62 -5.65 -12.79
C MET A 131 11.38 -4.89 -12.38
N ARG A 132 11.18 -3.69 -12.92
CA ARG A 132 9.84 -3.09 -13.01
C ARG A 132 9.27 -3.59 -14.33
N VAL A 133 8.65 -4.77 -14.31
CA VAL A 133 8.11 -5.37 -15.55
C VAL A 133 6.77 -4.75 -15.96
N SER A 134 6.19 -3.92 -15.09
CA SER A 134 4.98 -3.12 -15.34
C SER A 134 5.03 -1.84 -14.53
N ASP A 135 4.18 -0.87 -14.87
CA ASP A 135 4.06 0.36 -14.10
C ASP A 135 3.49 0.15 -12.67
N GLY A 136 3.08 -1.07 -12.30
CA GLY A 136 2.22 -1.33 -11.16
C GLY A 136 0.77 -0.97 -11.48
N GLY A 137 -0.08 -0.85 -10.46
CA GLY A 137 -1.44 -0.33 -10.64
C GLY A 137 -2.52 -1.01 -9.81
N GLY A 138 -2.25 -2.20 -9.27
CA GLY A 138 -3.27 -3.05 -8.64
C GLY A 138 -4.06 -3.87 -9.66
N ILE A 139 -5.14 -4.52 -9.21
CA ILE A 139 -6.03 -5.32 -10.05
C ILE A 139 -7.41 -4.63 -10.23
N ASP A 140 -8.11 -4.95 -11.31
CA ASP A 140 -9.48 -4.48 -11.61
C ASP A 140 -9.65 -2.94 -11.62
N ASP A 141 -10.54 -2.39 -10.77
CA ASP A 141 -10.90 -0.97 -10.66
C ASP A 141 -9.94 -0.18 -9.75
N GLU A 142 -8.84 -0.78 -9.31
CA GLU A 142 -7.83 -0.10 -8.50
C GLU A 142 -7.01 0.87 -9.35
N SER A 143 -6.80 2.08 -8.84
CA SER A 143 -5.95 3.09 -9.45
C SER A 143 -4.83 3.44 -8.47
N ILE A 144 -3.75 2.65 -8.53
CA ILE A 144 -2.61 2.74 -7.62
C ILE A 144 -1.40 3.33 -8.35
N GLU A 145 -0.82 4.39 -7.78
CA GLU A 145 0.36 5.07 -8.29
C GLU A 145 1.58 4.73 -7.40
N VAL A 146 2.68 4.28 -7.99
CA VAL A 146 3.91 4.00 -7.24
C VAL A 146 4.67 5.30 -6.95
N ILE A 147 4.95 5.57 -5.68
CA ILE A 147 5.72 6.74 -5.23
C ILE A 147 7.05 6.29 -4.64
N GLU A 148 8.14 6.67 -5.28
CA GLU A 148 9.47 6.60 -4.67
C GLU A 148 9.77 7.89 -3.91
N SER A 149 9.90 7.80 -2.58
CA SER A 149 10.24 8.95 -1.75
C SER A 149 11.60 8.78 -1.08
N VAL A 150 12.35 9.87 -0.99
CA VAL A 150 13.57 9.95 -0.17
C VAL A 150 13.13 10.34 1.24
N PHE A 151 12.88 9.37 2.10
CA PHE A 151 12.88 9.64 3.53
C PHE A 151 14.31 9.40 4.04
N LYS A 152 14.96 10.44 4.57
CA LYS A 152 16.06 10.23 5.50
C LYS A 152 15.46 9.63 6.76
N LEU A 153 15.63 8.33 6.93
CA LEU A 153 15.50 7.70 8.23
C LEU A 153 16.74 8.09 9.03
N ASP A 154 16.67 9.27 9.67
CA ASP A 154 17.58 9.60 10.76
C ASP A 154 17.15 8.70 11.92
N ILE A 155 17.69 7.47 11.96
CA ILE A 155 17.61 6.62 13.13
C ILE A 155 18.71 7.11 14.05
N ASP A 156 18.36 8.01 14.97
CA ASP A 156 19.27 8.38 16.05
C ASP A 156 19.60 7.09 16.84
N GLU A 157 20.89 6.74 16.89
CA GLU A 157 21.44 5.63 17.69
C GLU A 157 21.32 5.86 19.20
#